data_AF-A0A931YFU0-F1
#
_entry.id   AF-A0A931YFU0-F1
#
_cell.length_a   1.000
_cell.length_b   1.000
_cell.length_c   1.000
_cell.angle_alpha   90.00
_cell.angle_beta   90.00
_cell.angle_gamma   90.00
#
_symmetry.space_group_name_H-M   'P 1'
#
loop_
_entity.id
_entity.type
_entity.pdbx_description
1 polymer ?
#
loop_
_entity_poly.entity_id
_entity_poly.type
_entity_poly.pdbx_seq_one_letter_code
_entity_poly.pdbx_strand_id
1 'polypeptide(L)'
;MLGSTGRRLVWLPLAVGLALAGCAVNPVTGESEFMLVSEADELALGREAYPALRWQDGGPLQVDPVTAAYLAGIVRNLHLVSHRPQLPVDFTLHSASVPNAWAIPGHTAMHRGLLQALENEAQFAFVMGHELGHVAARHTAKRQTWGMVGGGLVGLGAVVFGEGGVGELAAGGLALGTGLVLLRYDRAQELEADRLGVLYMARAGYDPREALRAHEVLNRAIDHYLQNVGRRREEPGALDELLSTHPRHEARLAELEAFIQQLPPADVRTQGDGRFGGRWVQWTATIRALAPAYAHYDRARVAYRRNALAAAHREVGEALRLGDQAQFSTLQGAIWFRERRFPEARDAFARALARYPGYQPAFYGLGVAEYRLGRPRQAVPALRESLQLAPGHLPSRYVLGLAFVGTGAYPPAIPHLRAVAEAAPKHPEVHGVLAQAYEATGNPRAAAAAWRAQLAAAPDTDLGRQARQRLQALSATGAESYSNATVRARLRVPATWQVAEERSGRRGGEVVLRREDPVVTLRVAAQDYGAPQDLGARLDEAVRERLGGATPTLVRENRSARLGGRTGISRQIEYRSGGVHMEHYVAAVARGNRVFVVDVAAEKDAWLDSAVRAEIERLLDSLEF
;
A
#
# COMPACT_ATOMS: atom_id res chain seq x y z
N MET A 1 6.30 33.89 -40.88
CA MET A 1 5.11 33.02 -40.97
C MET A 1 5.56 31.61 -41.35
N LEU A 2 5.79 30.74 -40.37
CA LEU A 2 5.89 29.28 -40.55
C LEU A 2 5.10 28.69 -39.39
N GLY A 3 3.90 28.21 -39.73
CA GLY A 3 2.79 28.01 -38.83
C GLY A 3 2.92 26.78 -37.93
N SER A 4 2.17 26.87 -36.85
CA SER A 4 1.87 25.90 -35.78
C SER A 4 1.34 24.52 -36.22
N THR A 5 1.49 24.14 -37.49
CA THR A 5 0.94 22.90 -38.07
C THR A 5 1.82 21.67 -37.80
N GLY A 6 3.15 21.83 -37.69
CA GLY A 6 4.08 20.71 -37.45
C GLY A 6 3.99 20.07 -36.07
N ARG A 7 3.56 20.82 -35.04
CA ARG A 7 3.41 20.31 -33.67
C ARG A 7 2.15 19.46 -33.48
N ARG A 8 1.10 19.63 -34.29
CA ARG A 8 -0.15 18.85 -34.17
C ARG A 8 -0.05 17.44 -34.77
N LEU A 9 0.89 17.22 -35.68
CA LEU A 9 1.07 15.95 -36.39
C LEU A 9 1.84 14.87 -35.60
N VAL A 10 2.55 15.23 -34.53
CA VAL A 10 3.26 14.27 -33.65
C VAL A 10 2.35 13.70 -32.55
N TRP A 11 1.28 14.42 -32.18
CA TRP A 11 0.35 13.98 -31.13
C TRP A 11 -0.69 12.97 -31.60
N LEU A 12 -1.09 13.01 -32.87
CA LEU A 12 -2.00 12.01 -33.44
C LEU A 12 -1.45 10.57 -33.36
N PRO A 13 -0.20 10.29 -33.79
CA PRO A 13 0.35 8.93 -33.69
C PRO A 13 0.65 8.50 -32.24
N LEU A 14 0.94 9.43 -31.32
CA LEU A 14 1.14 9.11 -29.90
C LEU A 14 -0.18 8.78 -29.19
N ALA A 15 -1.25 9.54 -29.47
CA ALA A 15 -2.60 9.26 -28.96
C ALA A 15 -3.18 7.98 -29.58
N VAL A 16 -2.93 7.72 -30.86
CA VAL A 16 -3.28 6.46 -31.53
C VAL A 16 -2.46 5.28 -30.99
N GLY A 17 -1.17 5.48 -30.69
CA GLY A 17 -0.31 4.46 -30.08
C GLY A 17 -0.74 4.06 -28.66
N LEU A 18 -1.18 5.03 -27.84
CA LEU A 18 -1.78 4.78 -26.52
C LEU A 18 -3.17 4.10 -26.61
N ALA A 19 -3.96 4.45 -27.62
CA ALA A 19 -5.26 3.82 -27.87
C ALA A 19 -5.12 2.35 -28.33
N LEU A 20 -4.08 2.03 -29.10
CA LEU A 20 -3.84 0.67 -29.61
C LEU A 20 -3.21 -0.29 -28.58
N ALA A 21 -2.53 0.23 -27.55
CA ALA A 21 -1.92 -0.59 -26.48
C ALA A 21 -2.84 -0.81 -25.26
N GLY A 22 -4.01 -0.16 -25.22
CA GLY A 22 -4.90 -0.14 -24.06
C GLY A 22 -6.24 -0.83 -24.31
N CYS A 23 -6.36 -1.80 -25.23
CA CYS A 23 -7.61 -2.54 -25.43
C CYS A 23 -7.52 -3.93 -24.78
N ALA A 24 -8.51 -4.29 -23.96
CA ALA A 24 -8.67 -5.63 -23.43
C ALA A 24 -10.10 -6.13 -23.65
N VAL A 25 -10.25 -7.43 -23.89
CA VAL A 25 -11.57 -8.06 -24.05
C VAL A 25 -12.23 -8.18 -22.68
N ASN A 26 -13.49 -7.72 -22.58
CA ASN A 26 -14.33 -7.96 -21.42
C ASN A 26 -14.72 -9.45 -21.41
N PRO A 27 -14.36 -10.24 -20.37
CA PRO A 27 -14.64 -11.68 -20.33
C PRO A 27 -16.12 -12.03 -20.33
N VAL A 28 -16.99 -11.10 -19.97
CA VAL A 28 -18.45 -11.29 -19.89
C VAL A 28 -19.11 -10.99 -21.23
N THR A 29 -18.87 -9.81 -21.79
CA THR A 29 -19.55 -9.36 -23.01
C THR A 29 -18.85 -9.82 -24.29
N GLY A 30 -17.55 -10.15 -24.22
CA GLY A 30 -16.70 -10.42 -25.38
C GLY A 30 -16.30 -9.17 -26.16
N GLU A 31 -16.72 -7.98 -25.70
CA GLU A 31 -16.40 -6.72 -26.36
C GLU A 31 -14.98 -6.25 -26.04
N SER A 32 -14.34 -5.59 -27.00
CA SER A 32 -13.05 -4.93 -26.80
C SER A 32 -13.26 -3.58 -26.13
N GLU A 33 -12.80 -3.44 -24.89
CA GLU A 33 -12.92 -2.22 -24.11
C GLU A 33 -11.56 -1.57 -23.86
N PHE A 34 -11.54 -0.25 -23.70
CA PHE A 34 -10.34 0.46 -23.27
C PHE A 34 -10.03 0.12 -21.79
N MET A 35 -8.89 -0.51 -21.56
CA MET A 35 -8.41 -1.04 -20.29
C MET A 35 -6.90 -0.89 -20.20
N LEU A 36 -6.42 -0.07 -19.27
CA LEU A 36 -4.99 0.11 -18.99
C LEU A 36 -4.48 -0.84 -17.90
N VAL A 37 -5.40 -1.40 -17.10
CA VAL A 37 -5.07 -2.31 -16.01
C VAL A 37 -5.10 -3.75 -16.53
N SER A 38 -3.98 -4.46 -16.43
CA SER A 38 -3.91 -5.88 -16.80
C SER A 38 -4.54 -6.79 -15.74
N GLU A 39 -4.83 -8.05 -16.08
CA GLU A 39 -5.28 -9.05 -15.10
C GLU A 39 -4.21 -9.30 -14.02
N ALA A 40 -2.92 -9.24 -14.37
CA ALA A 40 -1.84 -9.37 -13.40
C ALA A 40 -1.82 -8.19 -12.42
N ASP A 41 -2.08 -6.97 -12.90
CA ASP A 41 -2.18 -5.77 -12.07
C ASP A 41 -3.40 -5.81 -11.16
N GLU A 42 -4.56 -6.26 -11.66
CA GLU A 42 -5.77 -6.52 -10.86
C GLU A 42 -5.46 -7.43 -9.67
N LEU A 43 -4.78 -8.55 -9.90
CA LEU A 43 -4.41 -9.49 -8.85
C LEU A 43 -3.35 -8.92 -7.90
N ALA A 44 -2.40 -8.12 -8.39
CA ALA A 44 -1.42 -7.44 -7.56
C ALA A 44 -2.09 -6.44 -6.62
N LEU A 45 -3.00 -5.63 -7.14
CA LEU A 45 -3.80 -4.68 -6.38
C LEU A 45 -4.67 -5.37 -5.34
N GLY A 46 -5.29 -6.50 -5.70
CA GLY A 46 -6.04 -7.32 -4.75
C GLY A 46 -5.18 -7.76 -3.56
N ARG A 47 -3.99 -8.32 -3.83
CA ARG A 47 -3.03 -8.75 -2.80
C ARG A 47 -2.54 -7.60 -1.92
N GLU A 48 -2.35 -6.41 -2.49
CA GLU A 48 -1.85 -5.24 -1.76
C GLU A 48 -2.94 -4.56 -0.92
N ALA A 49 -4.16 -4.45 -1.44
CA ALA A 49 -5.28 -3.78 -0.79
C ALA A 49 -5.94 -4.65 0.29
N TYR A 50 -5.95 -5.97 0.10
CA TYR A 50 -6.68 -6.89 0.98
C TYR A 50 -6.30 -6.78 2.47
N PRO A 51 -5.01 -6.71 2.87
CA PRO A 51 -4.65 -6.56 4.28
C PRO A 51 -5.28 -5.34 4.95
N ALA A 52 -5.45 -4.22 4.25
CA ALA A 52 -6.11 -3.03 4.79
C ALA A 52 -7.64 -3.21 4.83
N LEU A 53 -8.24 -3.66 3.74
CA LEU A 53 -9.69 -3.87 3.61
C LEU A 53 -10.23 -4.90 4.61
N ARG A 54 -9.45 -5.95 4.85
CA ARG A 54 -9.75 -7.01 5.83
C ARG A 54 -10.05 -6.44 7.22
N TRP A 55 -9.39 -5.34 7.62
CA TRP A 55 -9.53 -4.76 8.96
C TRP A 55 -10.44 -3.52 9.04
N GLN A 56 -10.90 -3.00 7.89
CA GLN A 56 -11.67 -1.74 7.83
C GLN A 56 -13.00 -1.82 8.59
N ASP A 57 -13.68 -2.96 8.52
CA ASP A 57 -15.03 -3.17 9.09
C ASP A 57 -15.03 -4.21 10.21
N GLY A 58 -14.12 -4.02 11.17
CA GLY A 58 -14.06 -4.81 12.40
C GLY A 58 -13.29 -6.13 12.28
N GLY A 59 -12.85 -6.51 11.08
CA GLY A 59 -12.04 -7.71 10.87
C GLY A 59 -12.85 -8.99 10.63
N PRO A 60 -12.15 -10.10 10.27
CA PRO A 60 -12.77 -11.40 10.13
C PRO A 60 -13.43 -11.86 11.43
N LEU A 61 -14.68 -12.29 11.32
CA LEU A 61 -15.41 -12.93 12.41
C LEU A 61 -14.81 -14.33 12.66
N GLN A 62 -14.50 -14.63 13.91
CA GLN A 62 -14.12 -15.99 14.30
C GLN A 62 -15.38 -16.86 14.33
N VAL A 63 -15.56 -17.66 13.29
CA VAL A 63 -16.61 -18.68 13.19
C VAL A 63 -15.98 -20.06 13.27
N ASP A 64 -16.78 -21.07 13.61
CA ASP A 64 -16.27 -22.44 13.63
C ASP A 64 -15.81 -22.88 12.22
N PRO A 65 -14.78 -23.75 12.12
CA PRO A 65 -14.19 -24.11 10.82
C PRO A 65 -15.18 -24.76 9.86
N VAL A 66 -16.22 -25.40 10.39
CA VAL A 66 -17.23 -26.15 9.64
C VAL A 66 -18.15 -25.14 8.94
N THR A 67 -18.70 -24.16 9.66
CA THR A 67 -19.44 -23.02 9.09
C THR A 67 -18.60 -22.19 8.11
N ALA A 68 -17.32 -21.92 8.45
CA ALA A 68 -16.42 -21.20 7.56
C ALA A 68 -16.24 -21.90 6.20
N ALA A 69 -15.96 -23.21 6.23
CA ALA A 69 -15.78 -24.02 5.04
C ALA A 69 -17.05 -24.15 4.21
N TYR A 70 -18.21 -24.18 4.87
CA TYR A 70 -19.52 -24.21 4.22
C TYR A 70 -19.77 -22.92 3.42
N LEU A 71 -19.64 -21.75 4.04
CA LEU A 71 -19.83 -20.46 3.35
C LEU A 71 -18.82 -20.27 2.20
N ALA A 72 -17.54 -20.57 2.46
CA ALA A 72 -16.51 -20.52 1.43
C ALA A 72 -16.75 -21.54 0.30
N GLY A 73 -17.36 -22.68 0.61
CA GLY A 73 -17.75 -23.70 -0.37
C GLY A 73 -18.81 -23.20 -1.34
N ILE A 74 -19.81 -22.46 -0.86
CA ILE A 74 -20.84 -21.84 -1.71
C ILE A 74 -20.19 -20.82 -2.66
N VAL A 75 -19.35 -19.92 -2.14
CA VAL A 75 -18.62 -18.92 -2.95
C VAL A 75 -17.75 -19.60 -4.01
N ARG A 76 -17.02 -20.66 -3.65
CA ARG A 76 -16.19 -21.41 -4.60
C ARG A 76 -17.03 -22.05 -5.70
N ASN A 77 -18.19 -22.61 -5.38
CA ASN A 77 -19.07 -23.23 -6.38
C ASN A 77 -19.60 -22.19 -7.38
N LEU A 78 -19.95 -20.99 -6.92
CA LEU A 78 -20.34 -19.87 -7.78
C LEU A 78 -19.18 -19.41 -8.67
N HIS A 79 -17.98 -19.31 -8.10
CA HIS A 79 -16.78 -18.91 -8.83
C HIS A 79 -16.44 -19.89 -9.96
N LEU A 80 -16.58 -21.20 -9.74
CA LEU A 80 -16.32 -22.24 -10.74
C LEU A 80 -17.23 -22.14 -11.99
N VAL A 81 -18.43 -21.59 -11.84
CA VAL A 81 -19.38 -21.40 -12.96
C VAL A 81 -19.41 -19.95 -13.49
N SER A 82 -18.53 -19.11 -12.95
CA SER A 82 -18.37 -17.71 -13.38
C SER A 82 -17.61 -17.59 -14.71
N HIS A 83 -17.50 -16.39 -15.26
CA HIS A 83 -16.73 -16.13 -16.49
C HIS A 83 -15.20 -16.09 -16.27
N ARG A 84 -14.71 -16.10 -15.01
CA ARG A 84 -13.27 -16.08 -14.70
C ARG A 84 -12.87 -17.11 -13.62
N PRO A 85 -13.20 -18.41 -13.80
CA PRO A 85 -12.98 -19.43 -12.77
C PRO A 85 -11.49 -19.72 -12.49
N GLN A 86 -10.60 -19.32 -13.40
CA GLN A 86 -9.15 -19.48 -13.27
C GLN A 86 -8.53 -18.54 -12.23
N LEU A 87 -9.21 -17.46 -11.85
CA LEU A 87 -8.69 -16.52 -10.87
C LEU A 87 -8.72 -17.14 -9.45
N PRO A 88 -7.79 -16.74 -8.56
CA PRO A 88 -7.93 -17.07 -7.15
C PRO A 88 -9.21 -16.45 -6.59
N VAL A 89 -9.84 -17.15 -5.65
CA VAL A 89 -10.96 -16.65 -4.87
C VAL A 89 -10.83 -17.16 -3.44
N ASP A 90 -11.05 -16.27 -2.47
CA ASP A 90 -11.34 -16.64 -1.10
C ASP A 90 -12.61 -15.95 -0.61
N PHE A 91 -13.05 -16.35 0.58
CA PHE A 91 -14.19 -15.75 1.25
C PHE A 91 -13.85 -15.48 2.72
N THR A 92 -14.17 -14.28 3.18
CA THR A 92 -14.12 -13.93 4.60
C THR A 92 -15.42 -13.31 5.09
N LEU A 93 -15.96 -13.86 6.19
CA LEU A 93 -17.06 -13.24 6.91
C LEU A 93 -16.52 -12.17 7.85
N HIS A 94 -16.93 -10.92 7.67
CA HIS A 94 -16.53 -9.79 8.50
C HIS A 94 -17.50 -9.60 9.68
N SER A 95 -16.97 -9.18 10.82
CA SER A 95 -17.75 -9.03 12.06
C SER A 95 -18.79 -7.90 12.02
N ALA A 96 -18.63 -6.91 11.14
CA ALA A 96 -19.48 -5.72 11.06
C ALA A 96 -20.99 -6.02 10.96
N SER A 97 -21.78 -5.17 11.64
CA SER A 97 -23.25 -5.19 11.58
C SER A 97 -23.85 -4.36 10.46
N VAL A 98 -23.08 -3.42 9.89
CA VAL A 98 -23.53 -2.66 8.71
C VAL A 98 -23.70 -3.66 7.55
N PRO A 99 -24.89 -3.80 6.95
CA PRO A 99 -25.11 -4.74 5.86
C PRO A 99 -24.26 -4.35 4.65
N ASN A 100 -23.36 -5.22 4.23
CA ASN A 100 -22.52 -5.01 3.06
C ASN A 100 -21.91 -6.35 2.58
N ALA A 101 -21.49 -6.38 1.33
CA ALA A 101 -20.59 -7.35 0.76
C ALA A 101 -19.64 -6.63 -0.21
N TRP A 102 -18.52 -7.26 -0.56
CA TRP A 102 -17.62 -6.72 -1.56
C TRP A 102 -16.74 -7.83 -2.15
N ALA A 103 -16.29 -7.61 -3.37
CA ALA A 103 -15.21 -8.38 -3.97
C ALA A 103 -14.15 -7.51 -4.64
N ILE A 104 -12.91 -7.96 -4.51
CA ILE A 104 -11.76 -7.52 -5.30
C ILE A 104 -11.13 -8.77 -5.93
N PRO A 105 -10.30 -8.63 -6.98
CA PRO A 105 -9.60 -9.78 -7.56
C PRO A 105 -8.86 -10.58 -6.47
N GLY A 106 -9.15 -11.87 -6.35
CA GLY A 106 -8.56 -12.76 -5.33
C GLY A 106 -9.37 -12.91 -4.04
N HIS A 107 -10.18 -11.91 -3.66
CA HIS A 107 -10.76 -11.85 -2.32
C HIS A 107 -12.22 -11.39 -2.31
N THR A 108 -13.06 -12.09 -1.55
CA THR A 108 -14.46 -11.72 -1.34
C THR A 108 -14.81 -11.67 0.14
N ALA A 109 -15.73 -10.79 0.51
CA ALA A 109 -16.21 -10.70 1.88
C ALA A 109 -17.68 -10.33 1.96
N MET A 110 -18.30 -10.75 3.06
CA MET A 110 -19.64 -10.34 3.45
C MET A 110 -19.62 -9.91 4.91
N HIS A 111 -20.42 -8.91 5.25
CA HIS A 111 -20.63 -8.51 6.64
C HIS A 111 -21.65 -9.42 7.31
N ARG A 112 -21.36 -9.79 8.56
CA ARG A 112 -22.24 -10.55 9.45
C ARG A 112 -23.66 -9.95 9.52
N GLY A 113 -23.76 -8.63 9.52
CA GLY A 113 -25.03 -7.90 9.55
C GLY A 113 -25.95 -8.19 8.36
N LEU A 114 -25.39 -8.42 7.17
CA LEU A 114 -26.15 -8.87 6.00
C LEU A 114 -26.44 -10.37 6.09
N LEU A 115 -25.42 -11.19 6.39
CA LEU A 115 -25.57 -12.65 6.45
C LEU A 115 -26.68 -13.10 7.41
N GLN A 116 -26.78 -12.49 8.59
CA GLN A 116 -27.81 -12.83 9.56
C GLN A 116 -29.24 -12.53 9.08
N ALA A 117 -29.42 -11.67 8.06
CA ALA A 117 -30.72 -11.33 7.52
C ALA A 117 -31.16 -12.29 6.41
N LEU A 118 -30.21 -12.89 5.69
CA LEU A 118 -30.48 -13.84 4.59
C LEU A 118 -31.20 -15.07 5.10
N GLU A 119 -32.24 -15.52 4.43
CA GLU A 119 -33.13 -16.57 4.91
C GLU A 119 -32.72 -17.96 4.42
N ASN A 120 -31.95 -18.04 3.33
CA ASN A 120 -31.51 -19.29 2.72
C ASN A 120 -30.19 -19.15 1.95
N GLU A 121 -29.64 -20.28 1.50
CA GLU A 121 -28.40 -20.32 0.71
C GLU A 121 -28.50 -19.58 -0.62
N ALA A 122 -29.68 -19.58 -1.27
CA ALA A 122 -29.84 -18.97 -2.59
C ALA A 122 -29.72 -17.45 -2.52
N GLN A 123 -30.23 -16.81 -1.47
CA GLN A 123 -30.05 -15.38 -1.24
C GLN A 123 -28.58 -15.02 -0.98
N PHE A 124 -27.86 -15.84 -0.21
CA PHE A 124 -26.41 -15.70 -0.04
C PHE A 124 -25.67 -15.87 -1.37
N ALA A 125 -26.08 -16.87 -2.16
CA ALA A 125 -25.49 -17.16 -3.44
C ALA A 125 -25.72 -16.03 -4.46
N PHE A 126 -26.89 -15.39 -4.44
CA PHE A 126 -27.14 -14.20 -5.24
C PHE A 126 -26.20 -13.06 -4.87
N VAL A 127 -26.11 -12.69 -3.59
CA VAL A 127 -25.25 -11.57 -3.15
C VAL A 127 -23.79 -11.84 -3.52
N MET A 128 -23.26 -13.04 -3.22
CA MET A 128 -21.88 -13.36 -3.58
C MET A 128 -21.68 -13.51 -5.09
N GLY A 129 -22.69 -13.98 -5.81
CA GLY A 129 -22.69 -14.03 -7.28
C GLY A 129 -22.62 -12.64 -7.91
N HIS A 130 -23.35 -11.66 -7.35
CA HIS A 130 -23.28 -10.26 -7.73
C HIS A 130 -21.87 -9.69 -7.54
N GLU A 131 -21.26 -9.93 -6.37
CA GLU A 131 -19.88 -9.51 -6.10
C GLU A 131 -18.87 -10.15 -7.08
N LEU A 132 -19.01 -11.45 -7.35
CA LEU A 132 -18.20 -12.14 -8.37
C LEU A 132 -18.49 -11.59 -9.78
N GLY A 133 -19.69 -11.10 -10.04
CA GLY A 133 -20.08 -10.39 -11.26
C GLY A 133 -19.21 -9.15 -11.48
N HIS A 134 -19.00 -8.32 -10.45
CA HIS A 134 -18.10 -7.16 -10.55
C HIS A 134 -16.65 -7.54 -10.90
N VAL A 135 -16.14 -8.63 -10.34
CA VAL A 135 -14.79 -9.13 -10.64
C VAL A 135 -14.71 -9.73 -12.05
N ALA A 136 -15.74 -10.47 -12.46
CA ALA A 136 -15.84 -11.08 -13.78
C ALA A 136 -15.90 -10.02 -14.89
N ALA A 137 -16.72 -8.97 -14.70
CA ALA A 137 -16.86 -7.84 -15.63
C ALA A 137 -15.76 -6.77 -15.49
N ARG A 138 -14.77 -7.00 -14.62
CA ARG A 138 -13.60 -6.11 -14.43
C ARG A 138 -13.99 -4.67 -14.06
N HIS A 139 -15.09 -4.47 -13.32
CA HIS A 139 -15.62 -3.13 -13.01
C HIS A 139 -14.61 -2.24 -12.27
N THR A 140 -13.86 -2.81 -11.32
CA THR A 140 -12.80 -2.10 -10.59
C THR A 140 -11.65 -1.69 -11.51
N ALA A 141 -11.24 -2.56 -12.43
CA ALA A 141 -10.17 -2.28 -13.40
C ALA A 141 -10.57 -1.18 -14.40
N LYS A 142 -11.83 -1.20 -14.85
CA LYS A 142 -12.40 -0.14 -15.71
C LYS A 142 -12.39 1.21 -15.00
N ARG A 143 -12.81 1.24 -13.73
CA ARG A 143 -12.82 2.47 -12.93
C ARG A 143 -11.41 3.01 -12.68
N GLN A 144 -10.45 2.14 -12.39
CA GLN A 144 -9.05 2.53 -12.24
C GLN A 144 -8.46 3.06 -13.56
N THR A 145 -8.74 2.41 -14.68
CA THR A 145 -8.32 2.86 -16.01
C THR A 145 -8.76 4.31 -16.25
N TRP A 146 -10.04 4.61 -16.02
CA TRP A 146 -10.54 5.98 -16.17
C TRP A 146 -10.01 6.96 -15.12
N GLY A 147 -9.72 6.48 -13.90
CA GLY A 147 -9.01 7.27 -12.89
C GLY A 147 -7.59 7.66 -13.33
N MET A 148 -6.85 6.73 -13.93
CA MET A 148 -5.51 6.97 -14.47
C MET A 148 -5.54 7.93 -15.65
N VAL A 149 -6.52 7.80 -16.57
CA VAL A 149 -6.70 8.74 -17.68
C VAL A 149 -7.02 10.14 -17.15
N GLY A 150 -7.97 10.26 -16.21
CA GLY A 150 -8.32 11.52 -15.59
C GLY A 150 -7.13 12.18 -14.88
N GLY A 151 -6.39 11.41 -14.08
CA GLY A 151 -5.17 11.89 -13.40
C GLY A 151 -4.04 12.26 -14.35
N GLY A 152 -3.84 11.49 -15.43
CA GLY A 152 -2.85 11.76 -16.46
C GLY A 152 -3.16 13.02 -17.27
N LEU A 153 -4.44 13.30 -17.55
CA LEU A 153 -4.88 14.55 -18.19
C LEU A 153 -4.66 15.77 -17.31
N VAL A 154 -4.90 15.66 -15.99
CA VAL A 154 -4.56 16.71 -15.02
C VAL A 154 -3.05 16.93 -14.96
N GLY A 155 -2.26 15.85 -14.94
CA GLY A 155 -0.79 15.93 -14.98
C GLY A 155 -0.22 16.56 -16.25
N LEU A 156 -0.82 16.28 -17.42
CA LEU A 156 -0.49 16.96 -18.68
C LEU A 156 -0.91 18.44 -18.66
N GLY A 157 -2.08 18.75 -18.07
CA GLY A 157 -2.51 20.12 -17.82
C GLY A 157 -1.52 20.90 -16.96
N ALA A 158 -1.00 20.29 -15.88
CA ALA A 158 0.00 20.88 -15.02
C ALA A 158 1.34 21.18 -15.75
N VAL A 159 1.78 20.30 -16.65
CA VAL A 159 2.99 20.51 -17.48
C VAL A 159 2.77 21.57 -18.56
N VAL A 160 1.56 21.67 -19.11
CA VAL A 160 1.21 22.61 -20.19
C VAL A 160 0.87 24.01 -19.65
N PHE A 161 0.23 24.09 -18.48
CA PHE A 161 -0.21 25.34 -17.84
C PHE A 161 0.71 25.82 -16.70
N GLY A 162 1.76 25.06 -16.36
CA GLY A 162 2.88 25.53 -15.53
C GLY A 162 2.62 25.66 -14.03
N GLU A 163 1.48 25.21 -13.51
CA GLU A 163 1.12 25.38 -12.08
C GLU A 163 1.23 24.13 -11.20
N GLY A 164 1.42 22.92 -11.76
CA GLY A 164 1.43 21.68 -10.96
C GLY A 164 2.77 20.92 -11.02
N GLY A 165 3.43 20.77 -9.87
CA GLY A 165 4.64 19.97 -9.73
C GLY A 165 4.37 18.46 -9.73
N VAL A 166 5.42 17.68 -10.01
CA VAL A 166 5.48 16.20 -10.01
C VAL A 166 4.88 15.50 -8.77
N GLY A 167 4.59 16.23 -7.70
CA GLY A 167 3.95 15.73 -6.48
C GLY A 167 2.44 15.39 -6.63
N GLU A 168 1.73 15.98 -7.59
CA GLU A 168 0.31 15.66 -7.84
C GLU A 168 0.12 14.30 -8.54
N LEU A 169 1.08 13.91 -9.40
CA LEU A 169 1.11 12.56 -9.99
C LEU A 169 1.33 11.48 -8.92
N ALA A 170 2.12 11.76 -7.88
CA ALA A 170 2.29 10.87 -6.73
C ALA A 170 1.02 10.80 -5.85
N ALA A 171 0.26 11.89 -5.73
CA ALA A 171 -1.03 11.90 -5.04
C ALA A 171 -2.08 10.98 -5.73
N GLY A 172 -2.01 10.86 -7.06
CA GLY A 172 -2.83 9.91 -7.82
C GLY A 172 -2.53 8.43 -7.53
N GLY A 173 -1.26 8.09 -7.28
CA GLY A 173 -0.86 6.74 -6.82
C GLY A 173 -1.26 6.45 -5.37
N LEU A 174 -1.37 7.49 -4.54
CA LEU A 174 -1.75 7.39 -3.12
C LEU A 174 -3.25 7.15 -2.89
N ALA A 175 -4.10 7.43 -3.88
CA ALA A 175 -5.55 7.18 -3.81
C ALA A 175 -5.92 5.68 -3.75
N LEU A 176 -4.96 4.79 -3.99
CA LEU A 176 -5.13 3.34 -3.83
C LEU A 176 -5.24 2.90 -2.35
N GLY A 177 -4.95 3.79 -1.40
CA GLY A 177 -5.02 3.49 0.05
C GLY A 177 -6.44 3.43 0.64
N THR A 178 -7.47 3.87 -0.08
CA THR A 178 -8.89 3.79 0.37
C THR A 178 -9.69 2.87 -0.56
N GLY A 179 -9.40 1.57 -0.52
CA GLY A 179 -9.94 0.57 -1.44
C GLY A 179 -11.47 0.54 -1.61
N LEU A 180 -12.28 1.03 -0.65
CA LEU A 180 -13.73 1.16 -0.81
C LEU A 180 -14.16 2.24 -1.84
N VAL A 181 -13.35 3.27 -2.10
CA VAL A 181 -13.67 4.29 -3.11
C VAL A 181 -13.64 3.69 -4.53
N LEU A 182 -12.85 2.64 -4.73
CA LEU A 182 -12.78 1.90 -5.98
C LEU A 182 -14.00 0.98 -6.18
N LEU A 183 -14.73 0.67 -5.12
CA LEU A 183 -15.90 -0.23 -5.11
C LEU A 183 -17.23 0.53 -5.25
N ARG A 184 -17.20 1.75 -5.77
CA ARG A 184 -18.42 2.46 -6.16
C ARG A 184 -18.71 2.16 -7.62
N TYR A 185 -19.92 1.69 -7.92
CA TYR A 185 -20.30 1.33 -9.28
C TYR A 185 -21.42 2.23 -9.81
N ASP A 186 -21.45 2.40 -11.12
CA ASP A 186 -22.55 3.08 -11.80
C ASP A 186 -23.75 2.14 -12.02
N ARG A 187 -24.87 2.71 -12.49
CA ARG A 187 -26.11 1.95 -12.72
C ARG A 187 -25.93 0.80 -13.71
N ALA A 188 -25.15 0.98 -14.77
CA ALA A 188 -24.99 -0.05 -15.80
C ALA A 188 -24.18 -1.23 -15.24
N GLN A 189 -23.13 -0.93 -14.49
CA GLN A 189 -22.31 -1.94 -13.79
C GLN A 189 -23.12 -2.73 -12.76
N GLU A 190 -24.00 -2.07 -12.01
CA GLU A 190 -24.89 -2.75 -11.06
C GLU A 190 -25.89 -3.69 -11.74
N LEU A 191 -26.49 -3.27 -12.86
CA LEU A 191 -27.41 -4.11 -13.64
C LEU A 191 -26.70 -5.31 -14.29
N GLU A 192 -25.47 -5.10 -14.77
CA GLU A 192 -24.64 -6.19 -15.29
C GLU A 192 -24.29 -7.19 -14.18
N ALA A 193 -23.88 -6.70 -13.01
CA ALA A 193 -23.58 -7.54 -11.85
C ALA A 193 -24.83 -8.30 -11.33
N ASP A 194 -26.02 -7.69 -11.32
CA ASP A 194 -27.27 -8.35 -10.96
C ASP A 194 -27.57 -9.54 -11.89
N ARG A 195 -27.46 -9.32 -13.21
CA ARG A 195 -27.68 -10.35 -14.24
C ARG A 195 -26.66 -11.49 -14.10
N LEU A 196 -25.40 -11.15 -13.88
CA LEU A 196 -24.33 -12.13 -13.63
C LEU A 196 -24.58 -12.91 -12.33
N GLY A 197 -25.01 -12.25 -11.26
CA GLY A 197 -25.35 -12.90 -10.00
C GLY A 197 -26.46 -13.93 -10.17
N VAL A 198 -27.54 -13.56 -10.87
CA VAL A 198 -28.63 -14.47 -11.23
C VAL A 198 -28.15 -15.63 -12.10
N LEU A 199 -27.31 -15.35 -13.11
CA LEU A 199 -26.76 -16.38 -13.99
C LEU A 199 -25.88 -17.38 -13.22
N TYR A 200 -24.98 -16.91 -12.35
CA TYR A 200 -24.07 -17.76 -11.60
C TYR A 200 -24.81 -18.60 -10.56
N MET A 201 -25.77 -18.02 -9.85
CA MET A 201 -26.58 -18.79 -8.90
C MET A 201 -27.43 -19.86 -9.62
N ALA A 202 -28.02 -19.54 -10.77
CA ALA A 202 -28.79 -20.50 -11.57
C ALA A 202 -27.90 -21.66 -12.07
N ARG A 203 -26.71 -21.34 -12.63
CA ARG A 203 -25.72 -22.34 -13.05
C ARG A 203 -25.23 -23.23 -11.89
N ALA A 204 -25.13 -22.67 -10.69
CA ALA A 204 -24.80 -23.42 -9.48
C ALA A 204 -25.98 -24.23 -8.91
N GLY A 205 -27.18 -24.12 -9.52
CA GLY A 205 -28.38 -24.87 -9.18
C GLY A 205 -29.25 -24.24 -8.09
N TYR A 206 -29.11 -22.95 -7.82
CA TYR A 206 -29.96 -22.17 -6.92
C TYR A 206 -31.15 -21.56 -7.67
N ASP A 207 -32.26 -21.29 -6.95
CA ASP A 207 -33.46 -20.67 -7.52
C ASP A 207 -33.23 -19.18 -7.79
N PRO A 208 -33.21 -18.73 -9.06
CA PRO A 208 -32.93 -17.33 -9.41
C PRO A 208 -33.99 -16.34 -8.88
N ARG A 209 -35.19 -16.80 -8.51
CA ARG A 209 -36.23 -15.93 -7.94
C ARG A 209 -35.87 -15.41 -6.55
N GLU A 210 -34.97 -16.10 -5.84
CA GLU A 210 -34.47 -15.63 -4.54
C GLU A 210 -33.59 -14.38 -4.66
N ALA A 211 -33.10 -14.03 -5.86
CA ALA A 211 -32.42 -12.76 -6.11
C ALA A 211 -33.31 -11.54 -5.86
N LEU A 212 -34.60 -11.62 -6.23
CA LEU A 212 -35.58 -10.57 -5.96
C LEU A 212 -35.81 -10.42 -4.45
N ARG A 213 -35.96 -11.54 -3.73
CA ARG A 213 -36.14 -11.55 -2.26
C ARG A 213 -34.89 -11.08 -1.51
N ALA A 214 -33.69 -11.36 -2.01
CA ALA A 214 -32.45 -10.89 -1.41
C ALA A 214 -32.38 -9.34 -1.32
N HIS A 215 -32.94 -8.63 -2.30
CA HIS A 215 -33.05 -7.16 -2.25
C HIS A 215 -33.99 -6.67 -1.14
N GLU A 216 -35.11 -7.37 -0.91
CA GLU A 216 -36.00 -7.09 0.21
C GLU A 216 -35.33 -7.35 1.56
N VAL A 217 -34.57 -8.45 1.66
CA VAL A 217 -33.79 -8.80 2.84
C VAL A 217 -32.74 -7.73 3.13
N LEU A 218 -32.01 -7.25 2.10
CA LEU A 218 -31.05 -6.15 2.26
C LEU A 218 -31.74 -4.88 2.80
N ASN A 219 -32.95 -4.57 2.32
CA ASN A 219 -33.76 -3.48 2.86
C ASN A 219 -34.04 -3.68 4.36
N ARG A 220 -34.55 -4.86 4.75
CA ARG A 220 -34.81 -5.18 6.16
C ARG A 220 -33.55 -5.12 7.03
N ALA A 221 -32.41 -5.58 6.50
CA ALA A 221 -31.13 -5.55 7.20
C ALA A 221 -30.67 -4.11 7.46
N ILE A 222 -30.84 -3.22 6.48
CA ILE A 222 -30.51 -1.79 6.61
C ILE A 222 -31.41 -1.12 7.66
N ASP A 223 -32.72 -1.39 7.63
CA ASP A 223 -33.66 -0.86 8.63
C ASP A 223 -33.28 -1.28 10.04
N HIS A 224 -33.03 -2.58 10.21
CA HIS A 224 -32.60 -3.13 11.49
C HIS A 224 -31.29 -2.49 11.99
N TYR A 225 -30.31 -2.32 11.10
CA TYR A 225 -29.05 -1.66 11.44
C TYR A 225 -29.26 -0.20 11.87
N LEU A 226 -29.99 0.58 11.09
CA LEU A 226 -30.28 1.99 11.38
C LEU A 226 -30.99 2.15 12.72
N GLN A 227 -32.01 1.33 12.99
CA GLN A 227 -32.70 1.29 14.27
C GLN A 227 -31.74 1.01 15.43
N ASN A 228 -30.85 0.03 15.28
CA ASN A 228 -29.87 -0.32 16.32
C ASN A 228 -28.90 0.83 16.65
N VAL A 229 -28.50 1.61 15.64
CA VAL A 229 -27.62 2.77 15.84
C VAL A 229 -28.37 4.07 16.17
N GLY A 230 -29.69 4.00 16.33
CA GLY A 230 -30.54 5.14 16.67
C GLY A 230 -30.62 6.18 15.55
N ARG A 231 -30.63 5.73 14.29
CA ARG A 231 -30.83 6.54 13.09
C ARG A 231 -32.11 6.11 12.37
N ARG A 232 -32.64 7.00 11.52
CA ARG A 232 -33.75 6.68 10.61
C ARG A 232 -33.35 6.85 9.14
N ARG A 233 -34.10 6.24 8.22
CA ARG A 233 -33.83 6.29 6.77
C ARG A 233 -33.89 7.71 6.22
N GLU A 234 -34.77 8.54 6.77
CA GLU A 234 -35.04 9.90 6.30
C GLU A 234 -33.94 10.89 6.73
N GLU A 235 -33.01 10.48 7.59
CA GLU A 235 -31.88 11.32 7.97
C GLU A 235 -30.95 11.54 6.77
N PRO A 236 -30.56 12.80 6.46
CA PRO A 236 -29.66 13.10 5.36
C PRO A 236 -28.37 12.27 5.42
N GLY A 237 -28.01 11.63 4.29
CA GLY A 237 -26.81 10.81 4.15
C GLY A 237 -26.85 9.45 4.85
N ALA A 238 -27.93 9.08 5.55
CA ALA A 238 -28.02 7.78 6.22
C ALA A 238 -28.01 6.60 5.26
N LEU A 239 -28.71 6.74 4.13
CA LEU A 239 -28.71 5.73 3.06
C LEU A 239 -27.50 5.85 2.15
N ASP A 240 -27.03 7.07 1.86
CA ASP A 240 -25.89 7.31 0.97
C ASP A 240 -24.59 6.71 1.52
N GLU A 241 -24.39 6.74 2.84
CA GLU A 241 -23.24 6.10 3.50
C GLU A 241 -23.29 4.58 3.34
N LEU A 242 -24.47 3.98 3.54
CA LEU A 242 -24.70 2.52 3.53
C LEU A 242 -24.72 1.91 2.13
N LEU A 243 -25.18 2.68 1.14
CA LEU A 243 -25.30 2.27 -0.26
C LEU A 243 -24.23 2.92 -1.14
N SER A 244 -23.15 3.42 -0.50
CA SER A 244 -22.09 4.13 -1.21
C SER A 244 -21.33 3.24 -2.20
N THR A 245 -21.28 1.92 -1.98
CA THR A 245 -20.69 0.92 -2.89
C THR A 245 -21.67 0.51 -3.99
N HIS A 246 -22.94 0.28 -3.64
CA HIS A 246 -24.01 -0.16 -4.55
C HIS A 246 -25.25 0.77 -4.46
N PRO A 247 -25.30 1.87 -5.24
CA PRO A 247 -26.44 2.78 -5.25
C PRO A 247 -27.75 2.10 -5.68
N ARG A 248 -28.86 2.46 -5.03
CA ARG A 248 -30.19 1.91 -5.35
C ARG A 248 -30.82 2.57 -6.57
N HIS A 249 -31.50 1.74 -7.38
CA HIS A 249 -32.38 2.20 -8.44
C HIS A 249 -33.64 1.32 -8.50
N GLU A 250 -34.83 1.94 -8.49
CA GLU A 250 -36.12 1.24 -8.55
C GLU A 250 -36.27 0.38 -9.81
N ALA A 251 -35.61 0.76 -10.91
CA ALA A 251 -35.61 0.03 -12.17
C ALA A 251 -34.89 -1.33 -12.12
N ARG A 252 -34.01 -1.58 -11.13
CA ARG A 252 -33.21 -2.82 -11.07
C ARG A 252 -34.06 -4.06 -10.90
N LEU A 253 -35.09 -4.02 -10.05
CA LEU A 253 -35.93 -5.20 -9.77
C LEU A 253 -36.74 -5.64 -11.00
N ALA A 254 -37.32 -4.69 -11.73
CA ALA A 254 -38.08 -4.99 -12.95
C ALA A 254 -37.19 -5.57 -14.05
N GLU A 255 -35.98 -5.01 -14.24
CA GLU A 255 -35.01 -5.56 -15.19
C GLU A 255 -34.52 -6.96 -14.80
N LEU A 256 -34.29 -7.18 -13.50
CA LEU A 256 -33.87 -8.48 -12.98
C LEU A 256 -34.97 -9.54 -13.12
N GLU A 257 -36.21 -9.19 -12.82
CA GLU A 257 -37.38 -10.06 -13.02
C GLU A 257 -37.54 -10.44 -14.50
N ALA A 258 -37.44 -9.48 -15.41
CA ALA A 258 -37.49 -9.74 -16.85
C ALA A 258 -36.35 -10.66 -17.31
N PHE A 259 -35.14 -10.49 -16.76
CA PHE A 259 -34.00 -11.37 -17.06
C PHE A 259 -34.23 -12.79 -16.55
N ILE A 260 -34.75 -12.95 -15.33
CA ILE A 260 -35.08 -14.28 -14.76
C ILE A 260 -36.07 -15.03 -15.65
N GLN A 261 -37.07 -14.34 -16.21
CA GLN A 261 -38.06 -14.93 -17.11
C GLN A 261 -37.47 -15.41 -18.45
N GLN A 262 -36.31 -14.90 -18.85
CA GLN A 262 -35.63 -15.27 -20.10
C GLN A 262 -34.67 -16.45 -19.93
N LEU A 263 -34.39 -16.88 -18.69
CA LEU A 263 -33.49 -18.01 -18.45
C LEU A 263 -34.09 -19.33 -18.99
N PRO A 264 -33.28 -20.21 -19.61
CA PRO A 264 -33.73 -21.51 -20.07
C PRO A 264 -34.39 -22.33 -18.94
N PRO A 265 -35.51 -23.05 -19.20
CA PRO A 265 -36.20 -23.86 -18.20
C PRO A 265 -35.32 -24.93 -17.51
N ALA A 266 -34.23 -25.35 -18.15
CA ALA A 266 -33.28 -26.32 -17.61
C ALA A 266 -32.26 -25.72 -16.62
N ASP A 267 -31.99 -24.41 -16.70
CA ASP A 267 -31.13 -23.69 -15.76
C ASP A 267 -31.87 -23.39 -14.44
N VAL A 268 -33.20 -23.33 -14.50
CA VAL A 268 -34.07 -23.16 -13.33
C VAL A 268 -34.44 -24.53 -12.76
N ARG A 269 -33.49 -25.22 -12.10
CA ARG A 269 -33.83 -26.43 -11.33
C ARG A 269 -34.66 -26.05 -10.09
N THR A 270 -35.99 -25.98 -10.24
CA THR A 270 -36.97 -25.52 -9.22
C THR A 270 -37.25 -26.50 -8.06
N GLN A 271 -36.35 -27.44 -7.74
CA GLN A 271 -36.61 -28.35 -6.61
C GLN A 271 -36.27 -27.68 -5.27
N GLY A 272 -37.29 -27.04 -4.67
CA GLY A 272 -37.26 -26.52 -3.29
C GLY A 272 -36.80 -25.07 -3.14
N ASP A 273 -36.86 -24.57 -1.90
CA ASP A 273 -36.55 -23.22 -1.38
C ASP A 273 -35.10 -22.70 -1.58
N GLY A 274 -34.36 -23.22 -2.57
CA GLY A 274 -32.91 -23.07 -2.61
C GLY A 274 -32.16 -24.19 -1.87
N ARG A 275 -32.72 -25.42 -1.96
CA ARG A 275 -32.12 -26.73 -1.65
C ARG A 275 -31.82 -27.07 -0.18
N PHE A 276 -31.65 -26.09 0.71
CA PHE A 276 -31.05 -26.33 2.04
C PHE A 276 -31.45 -25.35 3.16
N GLY A 277 -32.67 -24.78 3.16
CA GLY A 277 -33.09 -23.80 4.18
C GLY A 277 -32.82 -24.23 5.64
N GLY A 278 -33.10 -25.49 5.97
CA GLY A 278 -32.78 -26.06 7.30
C GLY A 278 -31.28 -26.12 7.62
N ARG A 279 -30.43 -26.44 6.64
CA ARG A 279 -28.97 -26.42 6.80
C ARG A 279 -28.47 -24.99 6.94
N TRP A 280 -28.96 -24.05 6.13
CA TRP A 280 -28.58 -22.64 6.25
C TRP A 280 -28.87 -22.11 7.66
N VAL A 281 -30.07 -22.36 8.19
CA VAL A 281 -30.45 -21.96 9.55
C VAL A 281 -29.54 -22.61 10.58
N GLN A 282 -29.28 -23.92 10.47
CA GLN A 282 -28.42 -24.64 11.41
C GLN A 282 -26.98 -24.09 11.41
N TRP A 283 -26.38 -23.92 10.22
CA TRP A 283 -24.97 -23.56 10.09
C TRP A 283 -24.73 -22.06 10.32
N THR A 284 -25.75 -21.22 10.19
CA THR A 284 -25.65 -19.80 10.55
C THR A 284 -26.16 -19.48 11.97
N ALA A 285 -26.63 -20.48 12.73
CA ALA A 285 -27.23 -20.28 14.05
C ALA A 285 -26.28 -19.58 15.04
N THR A 286 -25.02 -19.99 15.09
CA THR A 286 -24.01 -19.38 15.98
C THR A 286 -23.73 -17.93 15.61
N ILE A 287 -23.73 -17.60 14.32
CA ILE A 287 -23.57 -16.23 13.82
C ILE A 287 -24.77 -15.36 14.20
N ARG A 288 -25.99 -15.89 14.04
CA ARG A 288 -27.25 -15.20 14.40
C ARG A 288 -27.38 -14.98 15.90
N ALA A 289 -26.92 -15.93 16.71
CA ALA A 289 -26.95 -15.83 18.17
C ALA A 289 -26.13 -14.64 18.70
N LEU A 290 -25.19 -14.11 17.92
CA LEU A 290 -24.41 -12.93 18.27
C LEU A 290 -25.19 -11.61 18.13
N ALA A 291 -26.35 -11.60 17.46
CA ALA A 291 -27.07 -10.37 17.13
C ALA A 291 -27.34 -9.45 18.34
N PRO A 292 -27.79 -9.94 19.52
CA PRO A 292 -28.00 -9.09 20.69
C PRO A 292 -26.72 -8.42 21.19
N ALA A 293 -25.61 -9.17 21.23
CA ALA A 293 -24.32 -8.65 21.67
C ALA A 293 -23.80 -7.55 20.73
N TYR A 294 -23.95 -7.74 19.42
CA TYR A 294 -23.56 -6.73 18.43
C TYR A 294 -24.46 -5.49 18.46
N ALA A 295 -25.76 -5.62 18.75
CA ALA A 295 -26.62 -4.46 18.91
C ALA A 295 -26.13 -3.52 20.03
N HIS A 296 -25.70 -4.09 21.17
CA HIS A 296 -25.06 -3.33 22.24
C HIS A 296 -23.70 -2.76 21.81
N TYR A 297 -22.87 -3.54 21.12
CA TYR A 297 -21.59 -3.06 20.59
C TYR A 297 -21.75 -1.86 19.63
N ASP A 298 -22.73 -1.90 18.74
CA ASP A 298 -22.99 -0.81 17.79
C ASP A 298 -23.46 0.46 18.50
N ARG A 299 -24.35 0.33 19.49
CA ARG A 299 -24.71 1.46 20.37
C ARG A 299 -23.51 1.99 21.14
N ALA A 300 -22.62 1.12 21.63
CA ALA A 300 -21.38 1.52 22.30
C ALA A 300 -20.47 2.31 21.36
N ARG A 301 -20.34 1.91 20.08
CA ARG A 301 -19.56 2.65 19.06
C ARG A 301 -20.16 4.02 18.78
N VAL A 302 -21.49 4.12 18.67
CA VAL A 302 -22.18 5.40 18.49
C VAL A 302 -21.96 6.31 19.69
N ALA A 303 -22.16 5.81 20.91
CA ALA A 303 -21.92 6.54 22.16
C ALA A 303 -20.45 6.98 22.26
N TYR A 304 -19.51 6.10 21.88
CA TYR A 304 -18.09 6.43 21.80
C TYR A 304 -17.84 7.59 20.83
N ARG A 305 -18.30 7.52 19.57
CA ARG A 305 -18.11 8.63 18.61
C ARG A 305 -18.70 9.96 19.10
N ARG A 306 -19.83 9.91 19.83
CA ARG A 306 -20.47 11.09 20.44
C ARG A 306 -19.85 11.56 21.76
N ASN A 307 -18.75 10.95 22.19
CA ASN A 307 -18.08 11.22 23.47
C ASN A 307 -18.94 10.98 24.72
N ALA A 308 -20.00 10.17 24.61
CA ALA A 308 -20.83 9.75 25.74
C ALA A 308 -20.21 8.52 26.44
N LEU A 309 -19.09 8.72 27.14
CA LEU A 309 -18.23 7.64 27.66
C LEU A 309 -18.94 6.70 28.65
N ALA A 310 -19.76 7.23 29.55
CA ALA A 310 -20.53 6.41 30.50
C ALA A 310 -21.52 5.48 29.81
N ALA A 311 -22.21 5.98 28.76
CA ALA A 311 -23.10 5.15 27.95
C ALA A 311 -22.29 4.12 27.15
N ALA A 312 -21.13 4.51 26.59
CA ALA A 312 -20.26 3.59 25.86
C ALA A 312 -19.76 2.44 26.75
N HIS A 313 -19.38 2.71 28.00
CA HIS A 313 -19.00 1.70 29.00
C HIS A 313 -20.13 0.72 29.31
N ARG A 314 -21.34 1.24 29.54
CA ARG A 314 -22.52 0.40 29.82
C ARG A 314 -22.82 -0.52 28.65
N GLU A 315 -22.92 0.03 27.44
CA GLU A 315 -23.26 -0.75 26.25
C GLU A 315 -22.17 -1.77 25.89
N VAL A 316 -20.87 -1.42 25.97
CA VAL A 316 -19.80 -2.39 25.69
C VAL A 316 -19.71 -3.49 26.76
N GLY A 317 -20.00 -3.15 28.02
CA GLY A 317 -20.07 -4.13 29.10
C GLY A 317 -21.17 -5.16 28.87
N GLU A 318 -22.35 -4.70 28.42
CA GLU A 318 -23.46 -5.60 28.08
C GLU A 318 -23.16 -6.44 26.83
N ALA A 319 -22.50 -5.87 25.82
CA ALA A 319 -22.02 -6.64 24.67
C ALA A 319 -21.07 -7.78 25.09
N LEU A 320 -20.10 -7.49 25.96
CA LEU A 320 -19.16 -8.49 26.50
C LEU A 320 -19.87 -9.57 27.32
N ARG A 321 -20.90 -9.20 28.09
CA ARG A 321 -21.73 -10.15 28.87
C ARG A 321 -22.50 -11.12 27.97
N LEU A 322 -23.02 -10.62 26.84
CA LEU A 322 -23.82 -11.40 25.90
C LEU A 322 -22.98 -12.24 24.94
N GLY A 323 -21.76 -11.81 24.60
CA GLY A 323 -20.85 -12.60 23.79
C GLY A 323 -19.47 -11.98 23.69
N ASP A 324 -18.45 -12.65 24.24
CA ASP A 324 -17.09 -12.12 24.23
C ASP A 324 -16.45 -12.20 22.82
N GLN A 325 -16.11 -11.02 22.30
CA GLN A 325 -15.49 -10.82 21.00
C GLN A 325 -14.32 -9.84 21.11
N ALA A 326 -13.27 -10.06 20.32
CA ALA A 326 -12.05 -9.25 20.37
C ALA A 326 -12.32 -7.76 20.11
N GLN A 327 -13.22 -7.44 19.17
CA GLN A 327 -13.57 -6.05 18.87
C GLN A 327 -14.33 -5.35 20.01
N PHE A 328 -15.02 -6.10 20.88
CA PHE A 328 -15.73 -5.52 22.04
C PHE A 328 -14.72 -5.11 23.11
N SER A 329 -13.79 -6.00 23.44
CA SER A 329 -12.66 -5.71 24.33
C SER A 329 -11.76 -4.60 23.78
N THR A 330 -11.58 -4.55 22.45
CA THR A 330 -10.84 -3.45 21.79
C THR A 330 -11.55 -2.11 21.94
N LEU A 331 -12.88 -2.06 21.77
CA LEU A 331 -13.65 -0.83 22.00
C LEU A 331 -13.61 -0.41 23.46
N GLN A 332 -13.70 -1.36 24.40
CA GLN A 332 -13.52 -1.09 25.82
C GLN A 332 -12.15 -0.47 26.10
N GLY A 333 -11.08 -1.01 25.50
CA GLY A 333 -9.74 -0.44 25.56
C GLY A 333 -9.68 0.97 24.99
N ALA A 334 -10.35 1.23 23.87
CA ALA A 334 -10.42 2.56 23.27
C ALA A 334 -11.20 3.57 24.14
N ILE A 335 -12.25 3.13 24.85
CA ILE A 335 -12.98 3.96 25.83
C ILE A 335 -12.04 4.34 26.98
N TRP A 336 -11.39 3.36 27.63
CA TRP A 336 -10.42 3.63 28.70
C TRP A 336 -9.27 4.52 28.24
N PHE A 337 -8.78 4.30 27.02
CA PHE A 337 -7.70 5.10 26.45
C PHE A 337 -8.09 6.57 26.32
N ARG A 338 -9.33 6.85 25.89
CA ARG A 338 -9.82 8.23 25.77
C ARG A 338 -10.00 8.91 27.13
N GLU A 339 -10.32 8.14 28.16
CA GLU A 339 -10.33 8.59 29.56
C GLU A 339 -8.93 8.75 30.17
N ARG A 340 -7.87 8.49 29.38
CA ARG A 340 -6.46 8.47 29.83
C ARG A 340 -6.16 7.40 30.89
N ARG A 341 -7.02 6.40 31.03
CA ARG A 341 -6.85 5.22 31.88
C ARG A 341 -6.06 4.15 31.13
N PHE A 342 -4.78 4.44 30.90
CA PHE A 342 -3.90 3.63 30.05
C PHE A 342 -3.63 2.20 30.57
N PRO A 343 -3.48 1.94 31.89
CA PRO A 343 -3.38 0.57 32.40
C PRO A 343 -4.59 -0.29 32.06
N GLU A 344 -5.81 0.23 32.25
CA GLU A 344 -7.05 -0.46 31.97
C GLU A 344 -7.28 -0.65 30.46
N ALA A 345 -6.86 0.35 29.66
CA ALA A 345 -6.86 0.24 28.21
C ALA A 345 -5.96 -0.90 27.72
N ARG A 346 -4.72 -0.96 28.23
CA ARG A 346 -3.77 -2.04 27.94
C ARG A 346 -4.37 -3.41 28.27
N ASP A 347 -4.97 -3.56 29.45
CA ASP A 347 -5.55 -4.84 29.87
C ASP A 347 -6.73 -5.26 28.98
N ALA A 348 -7.54 -4.30 28.52
CA ALA A 348 -8.62 -4.57 27.59
C ALA A 348 -8.11 -5.00 26.19
N PHE A 349 -7.05 -4.37 25.67
CA PHE A 349 -6.42 -4.82 24.43
C PHE A 349 -5.78 -6.20 24.58
N ALA A 350 -5.16 -6.50 25.72
CA ALA A 350 -4.62 -7.82 26.00
C ALA A 350 -5.73 -8.90 26.04
N ARG A 351 -6.89 -8.60 26.64
CA ARG A 351 -8.06 -9.50 26.58
C ARG A 351 -8.55 -9.73 25.15
N ALA A 352 -8.58 -8.68 24.32
CA ALA A 352 -8.94 -8.81 22.91
C ALA A 352 -7.99 -9.77 22.16
N LEU A 353 -6.68 -9.69 22.43
CA LEU A 353 -5.67 -10.58 21.84
C LEU A 353 -5.73 -12.01 22.39
N ALA A 354 -6.11 -12.19 23.66
CA ALA A 354 -6.37 -13.52 24.21
C ALA A 354 -7.56 -14.20 23.50
N ARG A 355 -8.56 -13.41 23.07
CA ARG A 355 -9.72 -13.91 22.33
C ARG A 355 -9.42 -14.15 20.85
N TYR A 356 -8.67 -13.26 20.21
CA TYR A 356 -8.23 -13.39 18.83
C TYR A 356 -6.75 -12.96 18.70
N PRO A 357 -5.80 -13.92 18.74
CA PRO A 357 -4.36 -13.63 18.72
C PRO A 357 -3.85 -12.92 17.47
N GLY A 358 -4.63 -12.88 16.39
CA GLY A 358 -4.32 -12.16 15.15
C GLY A 358 -5.12 -10.87 14.96
N TYR A 359 -5.69 -10.28 16.03
CA TYR A 359 -6.54 -9.09 15.91
C TYR A 359 -5.71 -7.80 15.82
N GLN A 360 -5.44 -7.37 14.59
CA GLN A 360 -4.59 -6.21 14.30
C GLN A 360 -4.97 -4.93 15.07
N PRO A 361 -6.26 -4.56 15.24
CA PRO A 361 -6.62 -3.35 15.97
C PRO A 361 -6.24 -3.40 17.45
N ALA A 362 -6.28 -4.57 18.08
CA ALA A 362 -5.86 -4.72 19.48
C ALA A 362 -4.34 -4.66 19.64
N PHE A 363 -3.56 -5.17 18.68
CA PHE A 363 -2.11 -4.98 18.66
C PHE A 363 -1.73 -3.50 18.56
N TYR A 364 -2.40 -2.75 17.67
CA TYR A 364 -2.21 -1.30 17.59
C TYR A 364 -2.57 -0.61 18.91
N GLY A 365 -3.75 -0.91 19.46
CA GLY A 365 -4.21 -0.35 20.73
C GLY A 365 -3.25 -0.64 21.90
N LEU A 366 -2.77 -1.88 22.00
CA LEU A 366 -1.80 -2.30 23.02
C LEU A 366 -0.48 -1.53 22.89
N GLY A 367 0.06 -1.45 21.68
CA GLY A 367 1.30 -0.70 21.41
C GLY A 367 1.18 0.78 21.75
N VAL A 368 0.04 1.39 21.40
CA VAL A 368 -0.27 2.78 21.75
C VAL A 368 -0.42 2.98 23.26
N ALA A 369 -1.09 2.07 23.96
CA ALA A 369 -1.24 2.11 25.41
C ALA A 369 0.12 2.00 26.13
N GLU A 370 0.98 1.07 25.72
CA GLU A 370 2.34 0.94 26.26
C GLU A 370 3.18 2.19 26.01
N TYR A 371 3.12 2.75 24.80
CA TYR A 371 3.82 4.00 24.51
C TYR A 371 3.36 5.15 25.42
N ARG A 372 2.05 5.28 25.66
CA ARG A 372 1.48 6.30 26.57
C ARG A 372 1.82 6.08 28.04
N LEU A 373 2.10 4.83 28.44
CA LEU A 373 2.60 4.49 29.77
C LEU A 373 4.09 4.82 29.97
N GLY A 374 4.76 5.42 28.97
CA GLY A 374 6.18 5.70 29.01
C GLY A 374 7.04 4.45 28.80
N ARG A 375 6.49 3.43 28.13
CA ARG A 375 7.10 2.11 27.92
C ARG A 375 7.38 1.84 26.44
N PRO A 376 8.20 2.67 25.76
CA PRO A 376 8.42 2.56 24.32
C PRO A 376 9.07 1.22 23.91
N ARG A 377 9.89 0.62 24.78
CA ARG A 377 10.46 -0.73 24.52
C ARG A 377 9.37 -1.80 24.44
N GLN A 378 8.36 -1.73 25.30
CA GLN A 378 7.24 -2.67 25.37
C GLN A 378 6.22 -2.42 24.24
N ALA A 379 6.14 -1.20 23.70
CA ALA A 379 5.27 -0.87 22.58
C ALA A 379 5.72 -1.53 21.26
N VAL A 380 7.03 -1.65 21.03
CA VAL A 380 7.61 -2.10 19.75
C VAL A 380 7.10 -3.47 19.28
N PRO A 381 7.07 -4.54 20.11
CA PRO A 381 6.58 -5.85 19.67
C PRO A 381 5.14 -5.81 19.16
N ALA A 382 4.21 -5.21 19.92
CA ALA A 382 2.81 -5.13 19.52
C ALA A 382 2.61 -4.34 18.22
N LEU A 383 3.36 -3.24 18.03
CA LEU A 383 3.28 -2.44 16.82
C LEU A 383 3.88 -3.16 15.60
N ARG A 384 4.91 -3.99 15.79
CA ARG A 384 5.45 -4.86 14.73
C ARG A 384 4.43 -5.91 14.30
N GLU A 385 3.79 -6.60 15.24
CA GLU A 385 2.70 -7.56 14.94
C GLU A 385 1.54 -6.87 14.21
N SER A 386 1.17 -5.67 14.64
CA SER A 386 0.16 -4.86 13.96
C SER A 386 0.52 -4.57 12.48
N LEU A 387 1.80 -4.30 12.18
CA LEU A 387 2.28 -4.07 10.82
C LEU A 387 2.54 -5.34 10.02
N GLN A 388 2.75 -6.49 10.66
CA GLN A 388 2.73 -7.77 9.94
C GLN A 388 1.33 -8.09 9.41
N LEU A 389 0.30 -7.82 10.22
CA LEU A 389 -1.10 -8.06 9.86
C LEU A 389 -1.68 -6.98 8.92
N ALA A 390 -1.17 -5.75 8.99
CA ALA A 390 -1.56 -4.65 8.12
C ALA A 390 -0.34 -3.76 7.76
N PRO A 391 0.48 -4.15 6.76
CA PRO A 391 1.72 -3.43 6.41
C PRO A 391 1.52 -1.95 6.04
N GLY A 392 0.36 -1.60 5.50
CA GLY A 392 -0.01 -0.22 5.15
C GLY A 392 -0.56 0.63 6.31
N HIS A 393 -0.70 0.11 7.53
CA HIS A 393 -1.36 0.83 8.62
C HIS A 393 -0.50 1.99 9.15
N LEU A 394 -0.70 3.18 8.57
CA LEU A 394 0.05 4.41 8.89
C LEU A 394 0.05 4.76 10.39
N PRO A 395 -1.05 4.65 11.14
CA PRO A 395 -1.03 4.92 12.59
C PRO A 395 -0.06 3.99 13.35
N SER A 396 0.01 2.71 13.00
CA SER A 396 1.00 1.79 13.61
C SER A 396 2.42 2.15 13.23
N ARG A 397 2.67 2.55 11.97
CA ARG A 397 4.00 3.02 11.53
C ARG A 397 4.44 4.26 12.31
N TYR A 398 3.54 5.22 12.48
CA TYR A 398 3.84 6.46 13.20
C TYR A 398 4.24 6.16 14.64
N VAL A 399 3.41 5.40 15.36
CA VAL A 399 3.66 5.08 16.77
C VAL A 399 4.88 4.17 16.93
N LEU A 400 5.16 3.28 15.98
CA LEU A 400 6.39 2.48 15.99
C LEU A 400 7.63 3.36 15.80
N GLY A 401 7.56 4.34 14.89
CA GLY A 401 8.60 5.35 14.71
C GLY A 401 8.83 6.16 16.00
N LEU A 402 7.75 6.62 16.65
CA LEU A 402 7.83 7.30 17.95
C LEU A 402 8.44 6.41 19.04
N ALA A 403 8.06 5.13 19.09
CA ALA A 403 8.58 4.18 20.05
C ALA A 403 10.09 3.96 19.85
N PHE A 404 10.55 3.80 18.60
CA PHE A 404 11.98 3.70 18.31
C PHE A 404 12.75 4.97 18.66
N VAL A 405 12.22 6.15 18.37
CA VAL A 405 12.82 7.42 18.81
C VAL A 405 12.90 7.48 20.34
N GLY A 406 11.83 7.08 21.04
CA GLY A 406 11.77 7.02 22.50
C GLY A 406 12.74 6.02 23.13
N THR A 407 13.23 5.04 22.39
CA THR A 407 14.30 4.11 22.84
C THR A 407 15.70 4.54 22.41
N GLY A 408 15.84 5.64 21.65
CA GLY A 408 17.09 6.07 21.03
C GLY A 408 17.49 5.26 19.80
N ALA A 409 16.62 4.38 19.31
CA ALA A 409 16.84 3.57 18.12
C ALA A 409 16.45 4.35 16.84
N TYR A 410 17.19 5.42 16.54
CA TYR A 410 16.87 6.31 15.42
C TYR A 410 16.94 5.66 14.03
N PRO A 411 17.96 4.84 13.69
CA PRO A 411 18.02 4.21 12.36
C PRO A 411 16.78 3.40 11.98
N PRO A 412 16.24 2.49 12.83
CA PRO A 412 14.99 1.78 12.49
C PRO A 412 13.74 2.67 12.53
N ALA A 413 13.76 3.85 13.18
CA ALA A 413 12.62 4.77 13.18
C ALA A 413 12.39 5.44 11.82
N ILE A 414 13.47 5.83 11.14
CA ILE A 414 13.46 6.61 9.90
C ILE A 414 12.56 6.02 8.81
N PRO A 415 12.65 4.73 8.40
CA PRO A 415 11.81 4.20 7.34
C PRO A 415 10.32 4.22 7.67
N HIS A 416 9.94 4.05 8.94
CA HIS A 416 8.54 4.12 9.37
C HIS A 416 8.01 5.56 9.35
N LEU A 417 8.78 6.51 9.88
CA LEU A 417 8.41 7.92 9.92
C LEU A 417 8.37 8.53 8.51
N ARG A 418 9.30 8.15 7.63
CA ARG A 418 9.32 8.58 6.23
C ARG A 418 8.05 8.13 5.49
N ALA A 419 7.65 6.87 5.64
CA ALA A 419 6.43 6.36 4.99
C ALA A 419 5.17 7.15 5.43
N VAL A 420 5.10 7.54 6.71
CA VAL A 420 4.01 8.38 7.23
C VAL A 420 4.10 9.81 6.69
N ALA A 421 5.30 10.39 6.62
CA ALA A 421 5.53 11.72 6.07
C ALA A 421 5.20 11.83 4.57
N GLU A 422 5.49 10.77 3.79
CA GLU A 422 5.14 10.66 2.37
C GLU A 422 3.63 10.55 2.19
N ALA A 423 2.96 9.73 3.00
CA ALA A 423 1.51 9.54 2.92
C ALA A 423 0.70 10.73 3.48
N ALA A 424 1.26 11.48 4.44
CA ALA A 424 0.63 12.65 5.03
C ALA A 424 1.59 13.86 5.05
N PRO A 425 1.86 14.49 3.89
CA PRO A 425 2.84 15.59 3.78
C PRO A 425 2.51 16.81 4.65
N LYS A 426 1.24 16.97 5.05
CA LYS A 426 0.76 18.07 5.91
C LYS A 426 0.75 17.74 7.41
N HIS A 427 1.26 16.57 7.83
CA HIS A 427 1.34 16.21 9.25
C HIS A 427 2.63 16.81 9.86
N PRO A 428 2.56 17.86 10.70
CA PRO A 428 3.77 18.55 11.15
C PRO A 428 4.60 17.73 12.15
N GLU A 429 3.96 16.95 13.02
CA GLU A 429 4.65 16.18 14.06
C GLU A 429 5.54 15.08 13.48
N VAL A 430 5.10 14.35 12.46
CA VAL A 430 5.93 13.30 11.85
C VAL A 430 7.21 13.88 11.25
N HIS A 431 7.13 15.05 10.60
CA HIS A 431 8.29 15.74 10.06
C HIS A 431 9.27 16.15 11.16
N GLY A 432 8.78 16.62 12.31
CA GLY A 432 9.64 16.98 13.43
C GLY A 432 10.34 15.80 14.08
N VAL A 433 9.63 14.69 14.25
CA VAL A 433 10.22 13.45 14.79
C VAL A 433 11.23 12.86 13.79
N LEU A 434 10.90 12.88 12.49
CA LEU A 434 11.81 12.44 11.43
C LEU A 434 13.07 13.32 11.39
N ALA A 435 12.93 14.63 11.55
CA ALA A 435 14.06 15.55 11.61
C ALA A 435 14.98 15.26 12.81
N GLN A 436 14.41 15.02 14.00
CA GLN A 436 15.17 14.60 15.18
C GLN A 436 15.94 13.30 14.94
N ALA A 437 15.30 12.31 14.31
CA ALA A 437 15.95 11.06 13.97
C ALA A 437 17.11 11.27 12.98
N TYR A 438 16.98 12.18 12.02
CA TYR A 438 18.07 12.54 11.12
C TYR A 438 19.21 13.28 11.81
N GLU A 439 18.93 14.19 12.76
CA GLU A 439 19.97 14.86 13.53
C GLU A 439 20.75 13.86 14.39
N ALA A 440 20.04 12.97 15.08
CA ALA A 440 20.65 11.95 15.93
C ALA A 440 21.47 10.92 15.14
N THR A 441 21.13 10.70 13.87
CA THR A 441 21.91 9.87 12.94
C THR A 441 22.92 10.69 12.13
N GLY A 442 23.21 11.94 12.48
CA GLY A 442 24.26 12.72 11.82
C GLY A 442 23.98 13.05 10.35
N ASN A 443 22.70 13.15 9.96
CA ASN A 443 22.27 13.53 8.61
C ASN A 443 21.59 14.91 8.63
N PRO A 444 22.37 16.00 8.79
CA PRO A 444 21.80 17.33 9.01
C PRO A 444 21.12 17.92 7.76
N ARG A 445 21.48 17.45 6.55
CA ARG A 445 20.77 17.81 5.32
C ARG A 445 19.33 17.28 5.32
N ALA A 446 19.15 15.99 5.62
CA ALA A 446 17.83 15.38 5.71
C ALA A 446 17.03 15.95 6.89
N ALA A 447 17.69 16.24 8.02
CA ALA A 447 17.08 16.94 9.14
C ALA A 447 16.55 18.31 8.74
N ALA A 448 17.35 19.14 8.05
CA ALA A 448 16.91 20.46 7.60
C ALA A 448 15.72 20.36 6.63
N ALA A 449 15.72 19.38 5.71
CA ALA A 449 14.57 19.16 4.83
C ALA A 449 13.29 18.83 5.61
N ALA A 450 13.38 17.93 6.60
CA ALA A 450 12.26 17.55 7.44
C ALA A 450 11.79 18.72 8.35
N TRP A 451 12.70 19.50 8.94
CA TRP A 451 12.32 20.70 9.69
C TRP A 451 11.62 21.74 8.81
N ARG A 452 12.05 21.95 7.57
CA ARG A 452 11.34 22.83 6.62
C ARG A 452 9.94 22.31 6.30
N ALA A 453 9.78 21.00 6.15
CA ALA A 453 8.47 20.38 5.94
C ALA A 453 7.52 20.59 7.15
N GLN A 454 8.02 20.44 8.38
CA GLN A 454 7.24 20.78 9.59
C GLN A 454 6.88 22.26 9.64
N LEU A 455 7.83 23.15 9.33
CA LEU A 455 7.61 24.59 9.31
C LEU A 455 6.55 24.97 8.27
N ALA A 456 6.60 24.38 7.07
CA ALA A 456 5.62 24.61 6.02
C ALA A 456 4.23 24.08 6.41
N ALA A 457 4.17 22.93 7.10
CA ALA A 457 2.90 22.34 7.54
C ALA A 457 2.24 23.10 8.71
N ALA A 458 3.02 23.75 9.58
CA ALA A 458 2.49 24.40 10.78
C ALA A 458 3.26 25.68 11.18
N PRO A 459 3.32 26.73 10.31
CA PRO A 459 4.23 27.87 10.46
C PRO A 459 4.05 28.68 11.74
N ASP A 460 2.79 28.85 12.16
CA ASP A 460 2.38 29.72 13.27
C ASP A 460 2.13 28.96 14.58
N THR A 461 2.58 27.70 14.64
CA THR A 461 2.44 26.86 15.83
C THR A 461 3.75 26.74 16.61
N ASP A 462 3.68 26.18 17.81
CA ASP A 462 4.85 25.82 18.62
C ASP A 462 5.80 24.89 17.85
N LEU A 463 5.24 23.97 17.05
CA LEU A 463 5.97 23.09 16.15
C LEU A 463 6.73 23.89 15.08
N GLY A 464 6.10 24.90 14.47
CA GLY A 464 6.77 25.78 13.51
C GLY A 464 7.87 26.63 14.14
N ARG A 465 7.65 27.14 15.37
CA ARG A 465 8.69 27.87 16.12
C ARG A 465 9.88 26.97 16.45
N GLN A 466 9.63 25.73 16.89
CA GLN A 466 10.66 24.73 17.12
C GLN A 466 11.46 24.46 15.83
N ALA A 467 10.78 24.23 14.71
CA ALA A 467 11.43 23.98 13.43
C ALA A 467 12.32 25.16 12.98
N ARG A 468 11.85 26.41 13.14
CA ARG A 468 12.67 27.61 12.87
C ARG A 468 13.95 27.65 13.70
N GLN A 469 13.84 27.41 15.00
CA GLN A 469 15.00 27.39 15.90
C GLN A 469 16.00 26.31 15.50
N ARG A 470 15.51 25.11 15.15
CA ARG A 470 16.38 24.00 14.70
C ARG A 470 17.06 24.31 13.36
N LEU A 471 16.35 24.92 12.41
CA LEU A 471 16.93 25.33 11.12
C LEU A 471 18.04 26.39 11.30
N GLN A 472 17.84 27.36 12.19
CA GLN A 472 18.88 28.35 12.51
C GLN A 472 20.13 27.69 13.10
N ALA A 473 19.96 26.73 14.02
CA ALA A 473 21.07 25.98 14.61
C ALA A 473 21.84 25.14 13.56
N LEU A 474 21.11 24.46 12.65
CA LEU A 474 21.72 23.69 11.56
C LEU A 474 22.45 24.59 10.55
N SER A 475 21.95 25.80 10.31
CA SER A 475 22.61 26.79 9.45
C SER A 475 23.92 27.27 10.06
N ALA A 476 23.93 27.56 11.37
CA ALA A 476 25.10 28.05 12.11
C ALA A 476 26.26 27.03 12.14
N THR A 477 25.96 25.73 12.07
CA THR A 477 26.98 24.66 12.04
C THR A 477 27.56 24.40 10.65
N GLY A 478 27.18 25.20 9.64
CA GLY A 478 27.62 25.01 8.26
C GLY A 478 26.98 23.79 7.59
N ALA A 479 25.99 23.15 8.20
CA ALA A 479 25.33 21.98 7.61
C ALA A 479 24.53 22.31 6.34
N GLU A 480 24.10 23.57 6.19
CA GLU A 480 23.52 24.09 4.93
C GLU A 480 24.60 24.48 3.88
N SER A 481 25.84 24.74 4.31
CA SER A 481 26.95 25.21 3.46
C SER A 481 27.48 24.14 2.49
N TYR A 482 27.12 22.87 2.69
CA TYR A 482 27.51 21.78 1.79
C TYR A 482 26.77 21.78 0.44
N SER A 483 25.83 22.71 0.19
CA SER A 483 25.07 22.80 -1.07
C SER A 483 25.86 23.39 -2.24
N ASN A 484 26.96 24.12 -1.98
CA ASN A 484 27.73 24.82 -3.03
C ASN A 484 29.21 24.44 -3.14
N ALA A 485 29.72 23.48 -2.37
CA ALA A 485 31.13 23.09 -2.49
C ALA A 485 31.36 22.23 -3.74
N THR A 486 32.02 22.80 -4.77
CA THR A 486 32.53 22.08 -5.94
C THR A 486 33.54 21.03 -5.49
N VAL A 487 33.30 19.76 -5.83
CA VAL A 487 34.31 18.70 -5.70
C VAL A 487 35.30 18.85 -6.84
N ARG A 488 36.60 18.86 -6.56
CA ARG A 488 37.64 18.70 -7.59
C ARG A 488 38.45 17.47 -7.27
N ALA A 489 38.33 16.43 -8.10
CA ALA A 489 39.26 15.33 -8.09
C ALA A 489 40.41 15.64 -9.06
N ARG A 490 41.65 15.33 -8.67
CA ARG A 490 42.81 15.33 -9.54
C ARG A 490 43.40 13.94 -9.60
N LEU A 491 43.82 13.56 -10.79
CA LEU A 491 44.38 12.27 -11.07
C LEU A 491 45.64 12.45 -11.92
N ARG A 492 46.73 11.78 -11.55
CA ARG A 492 47.96 11.80 -12.36
C ARG A 492 47.89 10.66 -13.36
N VAL A 493 47.57 10.98 -14.61
CA VAL A 493 47.48 10.01 -15.71
C VAL A 493 48.90 9.67 -16.20
N PRO A 494 49.34 8.39 -16.13
CA PRO A 494 50.62 7.97 -16.69
C PRO A 494 50.65 8.14 -18.21
N ALA A 495 51.84 8.31 -18.80
CA ALA A 495 51.97 8.50 -20.25
C ALA A 495 51.47 7.31 -21.09
N THR A 496 51.31 6.13 -20.49
CA THR A 496 50.74 4.93 -21.11
C THR A 496 49.21 4.96 -21.23
N TRP A 497 48.56 6.01 -20.71
CA TRP A 497 47.10 6.17 -20.69
C TRP A 497 46.70 7.50 -21.37
N GLN A 498 45.58 7.46 -22.09
CA GLN A 498 44.98 8.63 -22.74
C GLN A 498 43.63 8.96 -22.12
N VAL A 499 43.32 10.25 -21.99
CA VAL A 499 41.97 10.70 -21.60
C VAL A 499 41.05 10.57 -22.80
N ALA A 500 40.13 9.61 -22.76
CA ALA A 500 39.16 9.34 -23.81
C ALA A 500 37.91 10.21 -23.69
N GLU A 501 37.46 10.50 -22.47
CA GLU A 501 36.29 11.34 -22.21
C GLU A 501 36.39 12.02 -20.84
N GLU A 502 35.91 13.26 -20.74
CA GLU A 502 35.79 13.99 -19.48
C GLU A 502 34.41 14.65 -19.41
N ARG A 503 33.67 14.40 -18.32
CA ARG A 503 32.34 14.96 -18.05
C ARG A 503 32.34 15.60 -16.67
N SER A 504 31.80 16.81 -16.59
CA SER A 504 31.62 17.54 -15.32
C SER A 504 30.15 17.93 -15.16
N GLY A 505 29.59 17.67 -13.98
CA GLY A 505 28.20 17.94 -13.65
C GLY A 505 27.98 18.41 -12.21
N ARG A 506 26.75 18.85 -11.91
CA ARG A 506 26.40 19.47 -10.62
C ARG A 506 26.50 18.52 -9.41
N ARG A 507 26.49 17.20 -9.64
CA ARG A 507 26.59 16.15 -8.61
C ARG A 507 27.90 15.36 -8.65
N GLY A 508 28.80 15.65 -9.59
CA GLY A 508 30.04 14.90 -9.75
C GLY A 508 30.71 15.10 -11.11
N GLY A 509 31.89 14.50 -11.29
CA GLY A 509 32.62 14.44 -12.55
C GLY A 509 33.08 13.02 -12.87
N GLU A 510 33.29 12.72 -14.14
CA GLU A 510 33.74 11.42 -14.66
C GLU A 510 34.87 11.64 -15.67
N VAL A 511 35.94 10.87 -15.54
CA VAL A 511 37.02 10.79 -16.54
C VAL A 511 37.13 9.34 -17.00
N VAL A 512 37.16 9.12 -18.31
CA VAL A 512 37.40 7.82 -18.94
C VAL A 512 38.82 7.83 -19.51
N LEU A 513 39.65 6.92 -19.02
CA LEU A 513 41.02 6.70 -19.47
C LEU A 513 41.10 5.42 -20.29
N ARG A 514 41.88 5.44 -21.37
CA ARG A 514 42.14 4.28 -22.22
C ARG A 514 43.62 4.00 -22.33
N ARG A 515 43.98 2.73 -22.20
CA ARG A 515 45.28 2.16 -22.57
C ARG A 515 45.08 1.26 -23.79
N GLU A 516 45.99 1.30 -24.75
CA GLU A 516 45.83 0.57 -26.03
C GLU A 516 46.45 -0.84 -26.02
N ASP A 517 47.40 -1.12 -25.13
CA ASP A 517 48.09 -2.42 -25.07
C ASP A 517 48.43 -2.85 -23.63
N PRO A 518 47.68 -3.79 -23.01
CA PRO A 518 46.40 -4.31 -23.49
C PRO A 518 45.30 -3.25 -23.41
N VAL A 519 44.20 -3.48 -24.12
CA VAL A 519 43.06 -2.55 -24.15
C VAL A 519 42.38 -2.50 -22.78
N VAL A 520 42.53 -1.40 -22.06
CA VAL A 520 41.90 -1.19 -20.75
C VAL A 520 41.16 0.15 -20.73
N THR A 521 39.91 0.14 -20.23
CA THR A 521 39.10 1.35 -20.07
C THR A 521 38.85 1.63 -18.58
N LEU A 522 39.69 2.48 -18.01
CA LEU A 522 39.54 2.89 -16.63
C LEU A 522 38.58 4.07 -16.53
N ARG A 523 37.53 3.97 -15.71
CA ARG A 523 36.67 5.09 -15.39
C ARG A 523 36.97 5.60 -13.99
N VAL A 524 36.97 6.91 -13.82
CA VAL A 524 37.14 7.53 -12.51
C VAL A 524 36.00 8.50 -12.34
N ALA A 525 35.01 8.12 -11.54
CA ALA A 525 33.91 8.98 -11.15
C ALA A 525 34.19 9.58 -9.76
N ALA A 526 33.66 10.78 -9.54
CA ALA A 526 33.61 11.41 -8.23
C ALA A 526 32.23 12.03 -8.06
N GLN A 527 31.35 11.37 -7.30
CA GLN A 527 29.93 11.72 -7.20
C GLN A 527 29.50 11.84 -5.73
N ASP A 528 28.69 12.85 -5.38
CA ASP A 528 28.17 13.05 -4.02
C ASP A 528 26.97 12.12 -3.74
N TYR A 529 27.20 11.02 -3.02
CA TYR A 529 26.15 10.10 -2.55
C TYR A 529 25.61 10.43 -1.14
N GLY A 530 25.99 11.59 -0.56
CA GLY A 530 25.55 11.99 0.78
C GLY A 530 26.27 11.26 1.92
N ALA A 531 25.56 11.03 3.03
CA ALA A 531 26.18 10.67 4.32
C ALA A 531 26.93 9.30 4.30
N PRO A 532 28.07 9.19 5.01
CA PRO A 532 29.03 8.08 4.90
C PRO A 532 28.68 6.81 5.69
N GLN A 533 27.52 6.73 6.33
CA GLN A 533 27.27 5.74 7.39
C GLN A 533 27.00 4.33 6.88
N ASP A 534 26.80 4.15 5.56
CA ASP A 534 26.81 2.82 4.93
C ASP A 534 27.51 2.87 3.58
N LEU A 535 28.85 2.87 3.61
CA LEU A 535 29.68 2.75 2.40
C LEU A 535 29.32 1.50 1.59
N GLY A 536 28.82 0.43 2.23
CA GLY A 536 28.38 -0.79 1.56
C GLY A 536 27.12 -0.59 0.73
N ALA A 537 26.07 -0.01 1.31
CA ALA A 537 24.83 0.28 0.59
C ALA A 537 25.03 1.31 -0.54
N ARG A 538 25.95 2.28 -0.36
CA ARG A 538 26.31 3.21 -1.45
C ARG A 538 27.08 2.53 -2.57
N LEU A 539 27.94 1.58 -2.22
CA LEU A 539 28.62 0.75 -3.19
C LEU A 539 27.63 -0.15 -3.94
N ASP A 540 26.60 -0.69 -3.26
CA ASP A 540 25.50 -1.45 -3.87
C ASP A 540 24.68 -0.62 -4.86
N GLU A 541 24.36 0.62 -4.49
CA GLU A 541 23.64 1.58 -5.33
C GLU A 541 24.44 1.90 -6.60
N ALA A 542 25.72 2.23 -6.45
CA ALA A 542 26.61 2.55 -7.58
C ALA A 542 26.80 1.35 -8.53
N VAL A 543 26.99 0.15 -7.99
CA VAL A 543 27.07 -1.09 -8.80
C VAL A 543 25.77 -1.32 -9.58
N ARG A 544 24.61 -1.12 -8.94
CA ARG A 544 23.30 -1.36 -9.57
C ARG A 544 22.98 -0.36 -10.69
N GLU A 545 23.24 0.92 -10.46
CA GLU A 545 23.10 1.97 -11.48
C GLU A 545 23.97 1.66 -12.70
N ARG A 546 25.20 1.16 -12.46
CA ARG A 546 26.17 0.92 -13.52
C ARG A 546 25.86 -0.30 -14.37
N LEU A 547 25.44 -1.40 -13.74
CA LEU A 547 25.24 -2.67 -14.42
C LEU A 547 23.93 -2.72 -15.23
N GLY A 548 23.04 -1.73 -15.09
CA GLY A 548 21.86 -1.58 -15.96
C GLY A 548 20.95 -2.82 -16.00
N GLY A 549 20.96 -3.63 -14.93
CA GLY A 549 20.22 -4.90 -14.84
C GLY A 549 21.05 -6.19 -14.98
N ALA A 550 22.35 -6.11 -15.32
CA ALA A 550 23.22 -7.29 -15.28
C ALA A 550 23.43 -7.79 -13.85
N THR A 551 23.47 -9.11 -13.65
CA THR A 551 23.67 -9.74 -12.33
C THR A 551 25.15 -10.03 -12.11
N PRO A 552 25.86 -9.30 -11.24
CA PRO A 552 27.27 -9.53 -10.99
C PRO A 552 27.49 -10.72 -10.05
N THR A 553 28.64 -11.38 -10.18
CA THR A 553 29.17 -12.30 -9.19
C THR A 553 30.27 -11.60 -8.38
N LEU A 554 30.14 -11.60 -7.05
CA LEU A 554 31.16 -11.02 -6.17
C LEU A 554 32.39 -11.94 -6.12
N VAL A 555 33.54 -11.42 -6.55
CA VAL A 555 34.83 -12.12 -6.49
C VAL A 555 35.49 -11.90 -5.13
N ARG A 556 35.56 -10.64 -4.70
CA ARG A 556 36.26 -10.26 -3.47
C ARG A 556 35.69 -8.97 -2.89
N GLU A 557 35.60 -8.88 -1.56
CA GLU A 557 35.30 -7.64 -0.84
C GLU A 557 36.45 -7.31 0.12
N ASN A 558 36.91 -6.06 0.14
CA ASN A 558 37.87 -5.55 1.11
C ASN A 558 37.30 -4.32 1.82
N ARG A 559 37.01 -4.46 3.11
CA ARG A 559 36.39 -3.43 3.96
C ARG A 559 37.38 -2.41 4.55
N SER A 560 38.67 -2.55 4.23
CA SER A 560 39.76 -1.69 4.68
C SER A 560 40.68 -1.32 3.52
N ALA A 561 40.09 -1.14 2.33
CA ALA A 561 40.81 -0.72 1.14
C ALA A 561 41.41 0.68 1.32
N ARG A 562 42.64 0.91 0.86
CA ARG A 562 43.23 2.24 0.80
C ARG A 562 43.09 2.81 -0.61
N LEU A 563 42.57 4.01 -0.73
CA LEU A 563 42.48 4.77 -1.99
C LEU A 563 42.83 6.24 -1.70
N GLY A 564 43.78 6.81 -2.45
CA GLY A 564 44.20 8.21 -2.26
C GLY A 564 44.59 8.55 -0.81
N GLY A 565 45.27 7.62 -0.12
CA GLY A 565 45.67 7.75 1.28
C GLY A 565 44.56 7.60 2.33
N ARG A 566 43.35 7.17 1.95
CA ARG A 566 42.18 7.04 2.85
C ARG A 566 41.65 5.61 2.90
N THR A 567 41.08 5.23 4.04
CA THR A 567 40.43 3.92 4.22
C THR A 567 38.97 3.93 3.72
N GLY A 568 38.58 2.95 2.92
CA GLY A 568 37.25 2.76 2.36
C GLY A 568 36.88 1.29 2.17
N ILE A 569 35.80 1.03 1.44
CA ILE A 569 35.37 -0.34 1.05
C ILE A 569 35.58 -0.50 -0.44
N SER A 570 36.05 -1.68 -0.88
CA SER A 570 36.11 -2.04 -2.29
C SER A 570 35.51 -3.41 -2.55
N ARG A 571 34.99 -3.61 -3.76
CA ARG A 571 34.50 -4.87 -4.28
C ARG A 571 35.06 -5.12 -5.66
N GLN A 572 35.48 -6.35 -5.88
CA GLN A 572 35.82 -6.92 -7.16
C GLN A 572 34.65 -7.80 -7.60
N ILE A 573 34.06 -7.51 -8.75
CA ILE A 573 32.87 -8.20 -9.27
C ILE A 573 33.09 -8.61 -10.73
N GLU A 574 32.52 -9.75 -11.11
CA GLU A 574 32.55 -10.28 -12.47
C GLU A 574 31.14 -10.32 -13.07
N TYR A 575 31.01 -9.99 -14.35
CA TYR A 575 29.74 -10.13 -15.08
C TYR A 575 29.96 -10.27 -16.59
N ARG A 576 28.93 -10.74 -17.31
CA ARG A 576 28.94 -10.79 -18.78
C ARG A 576 28.20 -9.60 -19.36
N SER A 577 28.83 -8.92 -20.31
CA SER A 577 28.23 -7.83 -21.08
C SER A 577 28.57 -8.00 -22.55
N GLY A 578 27.57 -8.07 -23.43
CA GLY A 578 27.80 -8.21 -24.87
C GLY A 578 28.63 -9.43 -25.28
N GLY A 579 28.64 -10.51 -24.49
CA GLY A 579 29.41 -11.73 -24.75
C GLY A 579 30.85 -11.74 -24.19
N VAL A 580 31.32 -10.62 -23.64
CA VAL A 580 32.66 -10.48 -23.05
C VAL A 580 32.59 -10.65 -21.53
N HIS A 581 33.60 -11.30 -20.95
CA HIS A 581 33.74 -11.43 -19.50
C HIS A 581 34.44 -10.20 -18.92
N MET A 582 33.69 -9.42 -18.16
CA MET A 582 34.16 -8.17 -17.57
C MET A 582 34.47 -8.37 -16.10
N GLU A 583 35.53 -7.71 -15.63
CA GLU A 583 35.86 -7.61 -14.21
C GLU A 583 35.89 -6.13 -13.81
N HIS A 584 35.15 -5.82 -12.74
CA HIS A 584 34.99 -4.48 -12.19
C HIS A 584 35.57 -4.41 -10.79
N TYR A 585 36.30 -3.34 -10.52
CA TYR A 585 36.74 -2.94 -9.19
C TYR A 585 36.07 -1.64 -8.82
N VAL A 586 35.14 -1.69 -7.86
CA VAL A 586 34.41 -0.52 -7.37
C VAL A 586 34.85 -0.24 -5.93
N ALA A 587 35.26 0.99 -5.64
CA ALA A 587 35.68 1.41 -4.32
C ALA A 587 34.95 2.67 -3.86
N ALA A 588 34.53 2.71 -2.61
CA ALA A 588 33.88 3.84 -1.98
C ALA A 588 34.72 4.37 -0.82
N VAL A 589 34.97 5.68 -0.80
CA VAL A 589 35.76 6.38 0.23
C VAL A 589 34.96 7.55 0.80
N ALA A 590 35.01 7.76 2.11
CA ALA A 590 34.39 8.90 2.76
C ALA A 590 35.36 10.09 2.94
N ARG A 591 34.86 11.31 2.70
CA ARG A 591 35.51 12.55 3.16
C ARG A 591 34.45 13.52 3.69
N GLY A 592 34.51 13.76 5.00
CA GLY A 592 33.46 14.53 5.67
C GLY A 592 32.11 13.84 5.52
N ASN A 593 31.08 14.56 5.05
CA ASN A 593 29.74 14.03 4.82
C ASN A 593 29.47 13.62 3.35
N ARG A 594 30.51 13.29 2.60
CA ARG A 594 30.45 12.88 1.18
C ARG A 594 31.12 11.53 0.98
N VAL A 595 30.50 10.68 0.16
CA VAL A 595 31.04 9.40 -0.30
C VAL A 595 31.47 9.57 -1.74
N PHE A 596 32.67 9.13 -2.09
CA PHE A 596 33.25 9.15 -3.42
C PHE A 596 33.38 7.72 -3.92
N VAL A 597 32.97 7.46 -5.15
CA VAL A 597 32.99 6.11 -5.74
C VAL A 597 33.89 6.10 -6.96
N VAL A 598 34.91 5.24 -6.93
CA VAL A 598 35.82 4.98 -8.06
C VAL A 598 35.47 3.62 -8.67
N ASP A 599 35.30 3.57 -9.99
CA ASP A 599 34.83 2.37 -10.71
C ASP A 599 35.78 2.03 -11.87
N VAL A 600 36.60 1.00 -11.68
CA VAL A 600 37.54 0.51 -12.69
C VAL A 600 36.95 -0.70 -13.40
N ALA A 601 36.86 -0.64 -14.72
CA ALA A 601 36.36 -1.73 -15.55
C ALA A 601 37.45 -2.22 -16.51
N ALA A 602 37.64 -3.54 -16.63
CA ALA A 602 38.46 -4.09 -17.71
C ALA A 602 37.92 -5.45 -18.16
N GLU A 603 38.36 -5.89 -19.34
CA GLU A 603 38.19 -7.28 -19.74
C GLU A 603 38.97 -8.16 -18.75
N LYS A 604 38.41 -9.32 -18.38
CA LYS A 604 38.98 -10.18 -17.34
C LYS A 604 40.44 -10.56 -17.61
N ASP A 605 40.79 -10.79 -18.87
CA ASP A 605 42.14 -11.18 -19.26
C ASP A 605 43.16 -10.03 -19.11
N ALA A 606 42.69 -8.78 -19.14
CA ALA A 606 43.54 -7.60 -18.94
C ALA A 606 43.92 -7.38 -17.45
N TRP A 607 43.15 -7.92 -16.50
CA TRP A 607 43.49 -7.88 -15.07
C TRP A 607 44.57 -8.89 -14.65
N LEU A 608 44.85 -9.90 -15.49
CA LEU A 608 45.88 -10.92 -15.23
C LEU A 608 47.31 -10.39 -15.48
N ASP A 609 47.46 -9.25 -16.15
CA ASP A 609 48.74 -8.57 -16.34
C ASP A 609 49.13 -7.79 -15.08
N SER A 610 50.20 -8.25 -14.41
CA SER A 610 50.69 -7.66 -13.16
C SER A 610 51.23 -6.24 -13.33
N ALA A 611 51.71 -5.87 -14.53
CA ALA A 611 52.19 -4.52 -14.82
C ALA A 611 51.02 -3.54 -15.03
N VAL A 612 49.97 -3.97 -15.73
CA VAL A 612 48.71 -3.21 -15.86
C VAL A 612 48.10 -2.95 -14.49
N ARG A 613 48.02 -3.98 -13.65
CA ARG A 613 47.49 -3.88 -12.30
C ARG A 613 48.30 -2.88 -11.44
N ALA A 614 49.63 -2.96 -11.49
CA ALA A 614 50.49 -2.03 -10.74
C ALA A 614 50.40 -0.58 -11.26
N GLU A 615 50.06 -0.36 -12.53
CA GLU A 615 49.75 0.98 -13.06
C GLU A 615 48.41 1.50 -12.56
N ILE A 616 47.37 0.67 -12.57
CA ILE A 616 46.04 1.04 -12.04
C ILE A 616 46.15 1.37 -10.55
N GLU A 617 46.85 0.55 -9.75
CA GLU A 617 47.06 0.80 -8.33
C GLU A 617 47.80 2.12 -8.08
N ARG A 618 48.90 2.40 -8.81
CA ARG A 618 49.62 3.69 -8.72
C ARG A 618 48.76 4.89 -9.13
N LEU A 619 47.92 4.70 -10.14
CA LEU A 619 47.01 5.74 -10.61
C LEU A 619 45.94 6.01 -9.55
N LEU A 620 45.32 4.98 -8.97
CA LEU A 620 44.35 5.11 -7.88
C LEU A 620 44.96 5.71 -6.61
N ASP A 621 46.23 5.42 -6.32
CA ASP A 621 46.98 6.02 -5.22
C ASP A 621 47.28 7.51 -5.46
N SER A 622 47.37 7.94 -6.73
CA SER A 622 47.57 9.35 -7.10
C SER A 622 46.29 10.19 -7.03
N LEU A 623 45.15 9.57 -6.74
CA LEU A 623 43.85 10.25 -6.73
C LEU A 623 43.74 11.18 -5.52
N GLU A 624 43.67 12.47 -5.80
CA GLU A 624 43.47 13.53 -4.80
C GLU A 624 42.06 14.12 -4.94
N PHE A 625 41.33 14.23 -3.83
CA PHE A 625 39.97 14.78 -3.79
C PHE A 625 39.92 16.23 -3.31
#